data_AF-A0A8X6NLD0-F1
#
_entry.id   AF-A0A8X6NLD0-F1
#
_cell.length_a   1.000
_cell.length_b   1.000
_cell.length_c   1.000
_cell.angle_alpha   90.00
_cell.angle_beta   90.00
_cell.angle_gamma   90.00
#
_symmetry.space_group_name_H-M   'P 1'
#
loop_
_entity.id
_entity.type
_entity.pdbx_description
1 polymer ?
#
loop_
_entity_poly.entity_id
_entity_poly.type
_entity_poly.pdbx_seq_one_letter_code
_entity_poly.pdbx_strand_id
1 'polypeptide(L)' 'SGDKWKQRRKLLKSCFHADVLRGFLTVFNERSQKLVEQLSKETEEEFTYIGTPVTLTTLDIIY' A
#
# COMPACT_ATOMS: atom_id res chain seq x y z
N SER A 1 6.41 29.24 11.48
CA SER A 1 4.94 29.44 11.53
C SER A 1 4.22 28.26 10.89
N GLY A 2 3.21 27.71 11.57
CA GLY A 2 2.51 26.47 11.20
C GLY A 2 1.64 26.54 9.94
N ASP A 3 1.51 27.71 9.31
CA ASP A 3 0.63 27.93 8.16
C ASP A 3 1.03 27.10 6.93
N LYS A 4 2.34 26.92 6.69
CA LYS A 4 2.84 26.05 5.61
C LYS A 4 2.42 24.58 5.83
N TRP A 5 2.52 24.07 7.05
CA TRP A 5 2.07 22.72 7.39
C TRP A 5 0.55 22.59 7.23
N LYS A 6 -0.20 23.59 7.71
CA LYS A 6 -1.66 23.61 7.66
C LYS A 6 -2.17 23.59 6.21
N GLN A 7 -1.57 24.40 5.35
CA GLN A 7 -1.90 24.44 3.91
C GLN A 7 -1.61 23.11 3.22
N ARG A 8 -0.43 22.52 3.45
CA ARG A 8 -0.05 21.21 2.88
C ARG A 8 -0.96 20.08 3.36
N ARG A 9 -1.28 20.04 4.66
CA ARG A 9 -2.19 19.04 5.23
C ARG A 9 -3.59 19.13 4.63
N LYS A 10 -4.07 20.35 4.35
CA LYS A 10 -5.36 20.54 3.68
C LYS A 10 -5.38 19.91 2.29
N LEU A 11 -4.31 20.09 1.50
CA LEU A 11 -4.17 19.48 0.17
C LEU A 11 -4.02 17.96 0.22
N LEU A 12 -3.19 17.45 1.14
CA LEU A 12 -3.02 16.00 1.33
C LEU A 12 -4.34 15.33 1.71
N LYS A 13 -5.13 15.94 2.61
CA LYS A 13 -6.42 15.39 3.03
C LYS A 13 -7.36 15.12 1.84
N SER A 14 -7.39 15.98 0.82
CA SER A 14 -8.20 15.75 -0.38
C SER A 14 -7.65 14.63 -1.26
N CYS A 15 -6.33 14.47 -1.35
CA CYS A 15 -5.70 13.39 -2.12
C CYS A 15 -5.92 12.00 -1.50
N PHE A 16 -6.20 11.94 -0.19
CA PHE A 16 -6.51 10.70 0.54
C PHE A 16 -8.00 10.61 0.93
N HIS A 17 -8.88 11.31 0.20
CA HIS A 17 -10.33 11.13 0.37
C HIS A 17 -10.75 9.76 -0.15
N ALA A 18 -11.76 9.15 0.46
CA ALA A 18 -12.19 7.78 0.12
C ALA A 18 -12.54 7.61 -1.37
N ASP A 19 -13.14 8.62 -2.00
CA ASP A 19 -13.47 8.57 -3.43
C ASP A 19 -12.24 8.60 -4.34
N VAL A 20 -11.18 9.28 -3.92
CA VAL A 20 -9.88 9.25 -4.61
C VAL A 20 -9.26 7.86 -4.44
N LEU A 21 -9.28 7.32 -3.22
CA LEU A 21 -8.76 5.98 -2.92
C LEU A 21 -9.49 4.87 -3.67
N ARG A 22 -10.80 5.01 -3.91
CA ARG A 22 -11.58 4.06 -4.73
C ARG A 22 -11.00 3.88 -6.13
N GLY A 23 -10.43 4.93 -6.72
CA GLY A 23 -9.77 4.85 -8.04
C GLY A 23 -8.50 4.00 -8.06
N PHE A 24 -7.88 3.75 -6.89
CA PHE A 24 -6.66 2.95 -6.77
C PHE A 24 -6.92 1.51 -6.32
N LEU A 25 -8.17 1.15 -5.99
CA LEU A 25 -8.51 -0.19 -5.50
C LEU A 25 -8.09 -1.31 -6.47
N THR A 26 -8.21 -1.08 -7.77
CA THR A 26 -7.77 -2.05 -8.77
C THR A 26 -6.28 -2.35 -8.64
N VAL A 27 -5.43 -1.31 -8.56
CA VAL A 27 -3.98 -1.47 -8.39
C VAL A 27 -3.68 -2.13 -7.04
N PHE A 28 -4.31 -1.69 -5.96
CA PHE A 28 -4.10 -2.28 -4.63
C PHE A 28 -4.43 -3.77 -4.63
N ASN A 29 -5.56 -4.15 -5.23
CA ASN A 29 -6.00 -5.54 -5.30
C ASN A 29 -5.05 -6.37 -6.17
N GLU A 30 -4.68 -5.89 -7.36
CA GLU A 30 -3.76 -6.61 -8.26
C GLU A 30 -2.41 -6.89 -7.60
N ARG A 31 -1.82 -5.90 -6.92
CA ARG A 31 -0.54 -6.08 -6.21
C ARG A 31 -0.70 -6.95 -4.97
N SER A 32 -1.79 -6.80 -4.22
CA SER A 32 -2.06 -7.62 -3.04
C SER A 32 -2.29 -9.08 -3.40
N GLN A 33 -2.94 -9.38 -4.53
CA GLN A 33 -3.11 -10.77 -4.97
C GLN A 33 -1.78 -11.45 -5.30
N LYS A 34 -0.84 -10.73 -5.95
CA LYS A 34 0.52 -11.25 -6.17
C LYS A 34 1.24 -11.57 -4.86
N LEU A 35 1.08 -10.73 -3.84
CA LEU A 35 1.62 -10.99 -2.51
C LEU A 35 1.01 -12.26 -1.90
N VAL A 36 -0.31 -12.43 -2.01
CA VAL A 36 -1.00 -13.65 -1.52
C VAL A 36 -0.48 -14.89 -2.25
N GLU A 37 -0.35 -14.84 -3.57
CA GLU A 37 0.21 -15.94 -4.36
C GLU A 37 1.66 -16.27 -3.94
N GLN A 38 2.47 -15.27 -3.61
CA GLN A 38 3.82 -15.50 -3.11
C GLN A 38 3.80 -16.16 -1.72
N LEU A 39 3.05 -15.59 -0.78
CA LEU A 39 2.97 -16.11 0.59
C LEU A 39 2.33 -17.50 0.66
N SER A 40 1.40 -17.82 -0.26
CA SER A 40 0.80 -19.15 -0.35
C SER A 40 1.81 -20.26 -0.65
N LYS A 41 2.97 -19.93 -1.22
CA LYS A 41 4.04 -20.90 -1.50
C LYS A 41 4.95 -21.13 -0.30
N GLU A 42 4.91 -20.23 0.69
CA GLU A 42 5.75 -20.29 1.88
C GLU A 42 5.02 -20.97 3.07
N THR A 43 3.77 -21.46 2.87
CA THR A 43 2.94 -22.04 3.95
C THR A 43 3.41 -23.40 4.46
N GLU A 44 4.28 -24.08 3.73
CA GLU A 44 4.85 -25.38 4.14
C GLU A 44 6.10 -25.21 5.02
N GLU A 45 6.65 -23.99 5.11
CA GLU A 45 7.83 -23.68 5.90
C GLU A 45 7.47 -23.48 7.38
N GLU A 46 8.37 -23.91 8.28
CA GLU A 46 8.20 -23.70 9.73
C GLU A 46 8.20 -22.20 10.10
N PHE A 47 8.90 -21.38 9.31
CA PHE A 47 9.00 -19.94 9.49
C PHE A 47 9.07 -19.23 8.14
N THR A 48 8.38 -18.09 8.05
CA THR A 48 8.36 -17.24 6.86
C THR A 48 8.66 -15.79 7.25
N TYR A 49 9.65 -15.18 6.59
CA TYR A 49 9.97 -13.77 6.78
C TYR A 49 9.18 -12.89 5.80
N ILE A 50 8.11 -12.26 6.31
CA ILE A 50 7.20 -11.44 5.47
C ILE A 50 7.70 -10.02 5.17
N GLY A 51 8.77 -9.56 5.84
CA GLY A 51 9.19 -8.15 5.78
C GLY A 51 9.56 -7.70 4.36
N THR A 52 10.35 -8.50 3.66
CA THR A 52 10.73 -8.25 2.27
C THR A 52 9.52 -8.25 1.32
N PRO A 53 8.70 -9.31 1.24
CA PRO A 53 7.57 -9.34 0.31
C PRO A 53 6.53 -8.24 0.57
N VAL A 54 6.26 -7.90 1.83
CA VAL A 54 5.36 -6.78 2.17
C VAL A 54 5.95 -5.44 1.73
N THR A 55 7.26 -5.24 1.93
CA THR A 55 7.94 -4.00 1.51
C THR A 55 7.91 -3.84 -0.01
N LEU A 56 8.21 -4.91 -0.76
CA LEU A 56 8.16 -4.89 -2.22
C LEU A 56 6.74 -4.63 -2.74
N THR A 57 5.73 -5.27 -2.14
CA THR A 57 4.32 -5.02 -2.49
C THR A 57 3.90 -3.58 -2.20
N THR A 58 4.40 -2.99 -1.11
CA THR A 58 4.14 -1.58 -0.78
C THR A 58 4.76 -0.65 -1.81
N LEU A 59 5.98 -0.93 -2.27
CA LEU A 59 6.60 -0.16 -3.36
C LEU A 59 5.77 -0.27 -4.65
N ASP A 60 5.36 -1.49 -5.02
CA ASP A 60 4.51 -1.77 -6.18
C ASP A 60 3.13 -1.09 -6.14
N ILE A 61 2.62 -0.76 -4.94
CA ILE A 61 1.36 -0.06 -4.73
C ILE A 61 1.52 1.46 -4.86
N ILE A 62 2.69 1.99 -4.47
CA ILE A 62 2.96 3.43 -4.44
C ILE A 62 3.47 3.94 -5.80
N TYR A 63 4.16 3.10 -6.58
CA TYR A 63 4.74 3.43 -7.89
C TYR A 63 3.89 2.89 -9.05
#